data_AF-A0A920HLH2-F1
#
_entry.id   AF-A0A920HLH2-F1
#
_cell.length_a   1.000
_cell.length_b   1.000
_cell.length_c   1.000
_cell.angle_alpha   90.00
_cell.angle_beta   90.00
_cell.angle_gamma   90.00
#
_symmetry.space_group_name_H-M   'P 1'
#
loop_
_entity.id
_entity.type
_entity.pdbx_description
1 polymer ?
#
loop_
_entity_poly.entity_id
_entity_poly.type
_entity_poly.pdbx_seq_one_letter_code
_entity_poly.pdbx_strand_id
1 'polypeptide(L)'
;MSIRDKYGTDPAKNEIGEWDKPTISSRLSIASQGLSTFYGPTGMNKYNLEIARELVDEYKNDIESINTIIEDIEEKIKALNHPHISGSGIN
;
A
#
# COMPACT_ATOMS: atom_id res chain seq x y z
N MET A 1 9.61 3.98 10.82
CA MET A 1 8.74 2.84 11.19
C MET A 1 8.05 2.41 9.91
N SER A 2 8.18 1.14 9.49
CA SER A 2 7.57 0.70 8.23
C SER A 2 6.04 0.65 8.38
N ILE A 3 5.29 0.84 7.28
CA ILE A 3 3.84 0.50 7.17
C ILE A 3 3.54 -0.85 7.83
N ARG A 4 4.51 -1.75 7.68
CA ARG A 4 4.59 -3.12 8.17
C ARG A 4 4.63 -3.30 9.69
N ASP A 5 5.01 -2.25 10.42
CA ASP A 5 5.16 -2.21 11.88
C ASP A 5 4.05 -1.38 12.55
N LYS A 6 3.44 -0.44 11.82
CA LYS A 6 2.42 0.47 12.35
C LYS A 6 1.04 -0.17 12.47
N TYR A 7 0.69 -1.08 11.55
CA TYR A 7 -0.63 -1.72 11.50
C TYR A 7 -0.57 -3.25 11.66
N GLY A 8 0.59 -3.79 12.07
CA GLY A 8 0.87 -5.22 12.13
C GLY A 8 0.28 -5.90 13.37
N THR A 9 -0.63 -6.84 13.10
CA THR A 9 -0.99 -8.06 13.86
C THR A 9 -1.41 -7.95 15.33
N ASP A 10 -2.32 -8.85 15.71
CA ASP A 10 -2.66 -9.16 17.11
C ASP A 10 -1.37 -9.61 17.85
N PRO A 11 -1.11 -9.12 19.09
CA PRO A 11 0.05 -9.52 19.88
C PRO A 11 0.27 -11.04 19.92
N ALA A 12 -0.81 -11.83 20.02
CA ALA A 12 -0.72 -13.29 20.10
C ALA A 12 -0.19 -13.95 18.81
N LYS A 13 -0.42 -13.32 17.64
CA LYS A 13 0.08 -13.83 16.35
C LYS A 13 1.57 -13.54 16.16
N ASN A 14 2.06 -12.45 16.77
CA ASN A 14 3.49 -12.14 16.80
C ASN A 14 4.28 -13.13 17.68
N GLU A 15 3.66 -13.66 18.74
CA GLU A 15 4.30 -14.63 19.65
C GLU A 15 4.58 -15.99 19.00
N ILE A 16 3.74 -16.42 18.03
CA ILE A 16 3.88 -17.72 17.36
C ILE A 16 4.59 -17.65 16.00
N GLY A 17 5.06 -16.47 15.59
CA GLY A 17 5.75 -16.28 14.31
C GLY A 17 4.85 -16.48 13.09
N GLU A 18 3.57 -16.15 13.19
CA GLU A 18 2.66 -16.21 12.04
C GLU A 18 2.96 -15.04 11.09
N TRP A 19 3.54 -15.34 9.93
CA TRP A 19 4.08 -14.35 8.99
C TRP A 19 3.05 -13.68 8.09
N ASP A 20 1.80 -14.16 8.07
CA ASP A 20 0.77 -13.64 7.17
C ASP A 20 0.18 -12.32 7.72
N LYS A 21 0.80 -11.21 7.31
CA LYS A 21 0.41 -9.87 7.73
C LYS A 21 -0.83 -9.40 6.95
N PRO A 22 -1.85 -8.82 7.61
CA PRO A 22 -3.07 -8.42 6.93
C PRO A 22 -2.83 -7.36 5.83
N THR A 23 -3.03 -7.75 4.58
CA THR A 23 -3.04 -6.89 3.38
C THR A 23 -4.32 -6.04 3.29
N ILE A 24 -4.33 -5.00 2.42
CA ILE A 24 -5.56 -4.23 2.10
C ILE A 24 -6.71 -5.19 1.73
N SER A 25 -6.43 -6.20 0.91
CA SER A 25 -7.41 -7.22 0.48
C SER A 25 -7.96 -8.01 1.67
N SER A 26 -7.08 -8.49 2.56
CA SER A 26 -7.52 -9.24 3.75
C SER A 26 -8.41 -8.40 4.67
N ARG A 27 -8.08 -7.11 4.86
CA ARG A 27 -8.86 -6.19 5.68
C ARG A 27 -10.21 -5.85 5.06
N LEU A 28 -10.23 -5.62 3.75
CA LEU A 28 -11.46 -5.38 3.02
C LEU A 28 -12.38 -6.61 3.04
N SER A 29 -11.80 -7.82 3.02
CA SER A 29 -12.54 -9.07 3.19
C SER A 29 -13.23 -9.11 4.56
N ILE A 30 -12.51 -8.81 5.65
CA ILE A 30 -13.09 -8.75 7.00
C ILE A 30 -14.17 -7.66 7.10
N ALA A 31 -13.92 -6.47 6.57
CA ALA A 31 -14.90 -5.39 6.55
C ALA A 31 -16.20 -5.81 5.83
N SER A 32 -16.06 -6.46 4.67
CA SER A 32 -17.19 -6.90 3.84
C SER A 32 -18.02 -8.00 4.50
N GLN A 33 -17.42 -8.88 5.31
CA GLN A 33 -18.16 -9.89 6.07
C GLN A 33 -19.20 -9.25 7.02
N GLY A 34 -18.99 -8.02 7.47
CA GLY A 34 -19.98 -7.31 8.28
C GLY A 34 -21.32 -7.07 7.59
N LEU A 35 -21.34 -7.07 6.26
CA LEU A 35 -22.55 -6.80 5.48
C LEU A 35 -23.45 -8.03 5.34
N SER A 36 -22.95 -9.23 5.63
CA SER A 36 -23.71 -10.49 5.50
C SER A 36 -24.36 -10.97 6.80
N THR A 37 -24.31 -10.16 7.87
CA THR A 37 -24.85 -10.51 9.19
C THR A 37 -26.16 -9.77 9.49
N PHE A 38 -27.04 -10.40 10.28
CA PHE A 38 -28.35 -9.84 10.63
C PHE A 38 -28.31 -8.53 11.43
N TYR A 39 -27.20 -8.25 12.11
CA TYR A 39 -26.99 -7.05 12.92
C TYR A 39 -26.06 -6.02 12.25
N GLY A 40 -25.63 -6.29 11.00
CA GLY A 40 -24.75 -5.41 10.24
C GLY A 40 -23.29 -5.40 10.75
N PRO A 41 -22.47 -4.44 10.28
CA PRO A 41 -21.04 -4.43 10.56
C PRO A 41 -20.73 -4.16 12.04
N THR A 42 -19.92 -5.04 12.64
CA THR A 42 -19.40 -4.89 14.00
C THR A 42 -18.31 -3.81 14.08
N GLY A 43 -17.85 -3.48 15.30
CA GLY A 43 -16.70 -2.61 15.50
C GLY A 43 -15.43 -3.11 14.81
N MET A 44 -15.21 -4.44 14.81
CA MET A 44 -14.07 -5.06 14.13
C MET A 44 -14.13 -4.84 12.61
N ASN A 45 -15.32 -4.93 12.01
CA ASN A 45 -15.50 -4.73 10.57
C ASN A 45 -15.22 -3.27 10.18
N LYS A 46 -15.71 -2.32 10.98
CA LYS A 46 -15.46 -0.88 10.79
C LYS A 46 -13.98 -0.54 10.95
N TYR A 47 -13.34 -1.08 11.97
CA TYR A 47 -11.90 -0.91 12.18
C TYR A 47 -11.07 -1.42 10.99
N ASN A 48 -11.40 -2.60 10.46
CA ASN A 48 -10.69 -3.12 9.29
C ASN A 48 -10.91 -2.26 8.03
N LEU A 49 -12.09 -1.66 7.87
CA LEU A 49 -12.34 -0.70 6.78
C LEU A 49 -11.49 0.57 6.93
N GLU A 50 -11.38 1.09 8.16
CA GLU A 50 -10.57 2.28 8.45
C GLU A 50 -9.09 2.04 8.12
N ILE A 51 -8.53 0.92 8.59
CA ILE A 51 -7.12 0.60 8.28
C ILE A 51 -6.93 0.32 6.78
N ALA A 52 -7.90 -0.33 6.11
CA ALA A 52 -7.82 -0.53 4.66
C ALA A 52 -7.75 0.81 3.91
N ARG A 53 -8.53 1.82 4.33
CA ARG A 53 -8.48 3.17 3.78
C ARG A 53 -7.12 3.83 3.99
N GLU A 54 -6.61 3.81 5.23
CA GLU A 54 -5.31 4.40 5.57
C GLU A 54 -4.16 3.79 4.74
N LEU A 55 -4.17 2.48 4.53
CA LEU A 55 -3.18 1.79 3.71
C LEU A 55 -3.25 2.20 2.23
N VAL A 56 -4.45 2.44 1.69
CA VAL A 56 -4.61 2.95 0.32
C VAL A 56 -4.05 4.35 0.19
N ASP A 57 -4.33 5.23 1.16
CA ASP A 57 -3.82 6.61 1.16
C ASP A 57 -2.29 6.64 1.26
N GLU A 58 -1.71 5.77 2.08
CA GLU A 58 -0.26 5.64 2.21
C GLU A 58 0.39 5.14 0.92
N TYR A 59 -0.17 4.11 0.28
CA TYR A 59 0.34 3.60 -1.00
C TYR A 59 0.24 4.63 -2.12
N LYS A 60 -0.79 5.47 -2.09
CA LYS A 60 -0.91 6.58 -3.05
C LYS A 60 0.25 7.56 -2.89
N ASN A 61 0.58 7.94 -1.66
CA ASN A 61 1.70 8.84 -1.39
C ASN A 61 3.05 8.22 -1.80
N ASP A 62 3.23 6.92 -1.58
CA ASP A 62 4.43 6.18 -2.00
C ASP A 62 4.58 6.20 -3.54
N ILE A 63 3.47 5.95 -4.26
CA ILE A 63 3.47 5.99 -5.73
C ILE A 63 3.79 7.39 -6.26
N GLU A 64 3.19 8.43 -5.67
CA GLU A 64 3.49 9.82 -6.04
C GLU A 64 4.98 10.15 -5.83
N SER A 65 5.56 9.71 -4.71
CA SER A 65 6.98 9.89 -4.41
C SER A 65 7.88 9.17 -5.41
N ILE A 66 7.53 7.93 -5.78
CA ILE A 66 8.26 7.15 -6.80
C ILE A 66 8.21 7.85 -8.15
N ASN A 67 7.04 8.36 -8.56
CA ASN A 67 6.90 9.08 -9.82
C ASN A 67 7.80 10.33 -9.87
N THR A 68 7.83 11.13 -8.80
CA THR A 68 8.73 12.29 -8.73
C THR A 68 10.21 11.90 -8.86
N ILE A 69 10.62 10.79 -8.24
CA ILE A 69 12.00 10.28 -8.36
C ILE A 69 12.29 9.83 -9.81
N ILE A 70 11.36 9.15 -10.46
CA ILE A 70 11.50 8.71 -11.85
C ILE A 70 11.65 9.92 -12.78
N GLU A 71 10.79 10.93 -12.63
CA GLU A 71 10.86 12.17 -13.41
C GLU A 71 12.22 12.87 -13.26
N ASP A 72 12.72 13.02 -12.03
CA ASP A 72 14.05 13.60 -11.76
C ASP A 72 15.19 12.77 -12.40
N ILE A 73 15.09 11.45 -12.39
CA ILE A 73 16.06 10.57 -13.07
C ILE A 73 15.99 10.76 -14.59
N GLU A 74 14.80 10.84 -15.17
CA GLU A 74 14.60 11.06 -16.61
C GLU A 74 15.20 12.40 -17.06
N GLU A 75 14.98 13.48 -16.30
CA GLU A 75 15.56 14.79 -16.58
C GLU A 75 17.09 14.78 -16.50
N LYS A 76 17.66 14.15 -15.46
CA LYS A 76 19.11 13.99 -15.31
C LYS A 76 19.71 13.20 -16.45
N ILE A 77 19.04 12.13 -16.88
CA ILE A 77 19.45 11.37 -18.06
C ILE A 77 19.48 12.31 -19.26
N LYS A 78 18.37 12.99 -19.60
CA LYS A 78 18.29 13.93 -20.75
C LYS A 78 19.41 14.98 -20.75
N ALA A 79 19.75 15.53 -19.59
CA ALA A 79 20.80 16.53 -19.45
C ALA A 79 22.21 16.02 -19.79
N LEU A 80 22.47 14.71 -19.73
CA LEU A 80 23.79 14.12 -20.03
C LEU A 80 24.13 14.08 -21.53
N ASN A 81 23.25 14.58 -22.41
CA ASN A 81 23.45 14.69 -23.85
C ASN A 81 23.91 13.35 -24.48
N HIS A 82 23.35 12.26 -23.96
CA HIS A 82 23.68 10.90 -24.38
C HIS A 82 23.15 10.64 -25.80
N PRO A 83 23.84 9.80 -26.61
CA PRO A 83 23.37 9.48 -27.95
C PRO A 83 21.96 8.89 -27.90
N HIS A 84 21.04 9.49 -28.64
CA HIS A 84 19.65 9.06 -28.67
C HIS A 84 19.56 7.61 -29.17
N ILE A 85 19.11 6.69 -28.30
CA ILE A 85 18.86 5.29 -28.67
C ILE A 85 17.41 5.19 -29.14
N SER A 86 17.21 4.91 -30.43
CA SER A 86 15.90 4.76 -31.05
C SER A 86 15.04 3.73 -30.33
N GLY A 87 13.82 4.10 -29.95
CA GLY A 87 12.87 3.25 -29.23
C GLY A 87 12.88 3.40 -27.69
N SER A 88 13.75 4.26 -27.14
CA SER A 88 13.80 4.50 -25.68
C SER A 88 12.67 5.38 -25.13
N GLY A 89 11.94 6.09 -25.99
CA GLY A 89 10.89 7.03 -25.57
C GLY A 89 11.42 8.32 -24.91
N ILE A 90 12.74 8.49 -24.84
CA ILE A 90 13.40 9.66 -24.26
C ILE A 90 13.80 10.58 -25.42
N ASN A 91 12.98 11.63 -25.67
CA ASN A 91 13.28 12.70 -26.64
C ASN A 91 14.13 13.81 -26.00
#